data_AF-G1V995-F1
#
_entry.id   AF-G1V995-F1
#
_cell.length_a   1.000
_cell.length_b   1.000
_cell.length_c   1.000
_cell.angle_alpha   90.00
_cell.angle_beta   90.00
_cell.angle_gamma   90.00
#
_symmetry.space_group_name_H-M   'P 1'
#
loop_
_entity.id
_entity.type
_entity.pdbx_description
1 polymer ?
#
loop_
_entity_poly.entity_id
_entity_poly.type
_entity_poly.pdbx_seq_one_letter_code
_entity_poly.pdbx_strand_id
1 'polypeptide(L)'
;HTLNDSTGLRRDSRIISEPGLYSLVLRSRKPEAKAFKRWIVHEVIPSIRRTGGYGAPALPNFRNPAEAARAWADKEEQRLLEEQKRLALEQKMEEVKPKVVFAESIEVAKTSILVGEMAKLIKQATGYDIGQNRFFEWLRSRGYLHKDGSQTNMPTQRSMDAGWMEIKEGTRIGSSGESRITRTPKITGKGQIYFINLFKKMVES
;
A
#
# COMPACT_ATOMS: atom_id res chain seq x y z
N HIS A 1 -38.96 -13.50 -29.15
CA HIS A 1 -37.98 -13.91 -30.17
C HIS A 1 -37.25 -15.15 -29.67
N THR A 2 -37.11 -16.19 -30.48
CA THR A 2 -36.39 -17.43 -30.13
C THR A 2 -34.97 -17.37 -30.70
N LEU A 3 -33.95 -17.57 -29.86
CA LEU A 3 -32.58 -17.80 -30.31
C LEU A 3 -32.33 -19.30 -30.36
N ASN A 4 -31.78 -19.79 -31.47
CA ASN A 4 -31.28 -21.15 -31.57
C ASN A 4 -29.84 -21.18 -31.02
N ASP A 5 -29.60 -22.02 -30.02
CA ASP A 5 -28.26 -22.35 -29.55
C ASP A 5 -27.67 -23.50 -30.39
N SER A 6 -26.35 -23.57 -30.51
CA SER A 6 -25.60 -24.47 -31.41
C SER A 6 -25.66 -25.96 -31.04
N THR A 7 -26.50 -26.34 -30.07
CA THR A 7 -26.66 -27.72 -29.57
C THR A 7 -28.02 -28.35 -29.90
N GLY A 8 -28.86 -27.71 -30.72
CA GLY A 8 -30.09 -28.30 -31.26
C GLY A 8 -31.25 -28.51 -30.26
N LEU A 9 -31.04 -28.22 -28.97
CA LEU A 9 -32.10 -28.21 -27.96
C LEU A 9 -32.86 -26.89 -28.01
N ARG A 10 -34.10 -26.91 -28.53
CA ARG A 10 -35.05 -25.80 -28.42
C ARG A 10 -35.37 -25.56 -26.95
N ARG A 11 -34.70 -24.58 -26.32
CA ARG A 11 -35.13 -24.03 -25.03
C ARG A 11 -36.10 -22.89 -25.30
N ASP A 12 -37.32 -22.99 -24.78
CA ASP A 12 -38.28 -21.88 -24.74
C ASP A 12 -37.81 -20.80 -23.74
N SER A 13 -36.75 -20.10 -24.13
CA SER A 13 -36.30 -18.91 -23.41
C SER A 13 -37.28 -17.78 -23.69
N ARG A 14 -38.04 -17.38 -22.67
CA ARG A 14 -38.97 -16.24 -22.74
C ARG A 14 -38.18 -14.93 -22.76
N ILE A 15 -37.70 -14.54 -23.94
CA ILE A 15 -37.02 -13.26 -24.15
C ILE A 15 -38.08 -12.16 -24.27
N ILE A 16 -38.02 -11.21 -23.36
CA ILE A 16 -38.89 -10.03 -23.33
C ILE A 16 -38.08 -8.85 -23.88
N SER A 17 -38.61 -8.15 -24.88
CA SER A 17 -38.00 -6.90 -25.35
C SER A 17 -38.20 -5.77 -24.33
N GLU A 18 -37.37 -4.73 -24.37
CA GLU A 18 -37.47 -3.61 -23.43
C GLU A 18 -38.89 -2.97 -23.36
N PRO A 19 -39.59 -2.69 -24.49
CA PRO A 19 -40.98 -2.23 -24.42
C PRO A 19 -41.92 -3.25 -23.77
N GLY A 20 -41.67 -4.55 -24.00
CA GLY A 20 -42.40 -5.65 -23.37
C GLY A 20 -42.15 -5.72 -21.86
N LEU A 21 -40.92 -5.44 -21.42
CA LEU A 21 -40.54 -5.42 -20.01
C LEU A 21 -41.29 -4.31 -19.29
N TYR A 22 -41.27 -3.08 -19.83
CA TYR A 22 -42.04 -1.97 -19.24
C TYR A 22 -43.53 -2.26 -19.21
N SER A 23 -44.09 -2.80 -20.31
CA SER A 23 -45.50 -3.15 -20.38
C SER A 23 -45.91 -4.18 -19.30
N LEU A 24 -45.06 -5.18 -19.06
CA LEU A 24 -45.26 -6.18 -18.02
C LEU A 24 -45.17 -5.57 -16.62
N VAL A 25 -44.18 -4.73 -16.36
CA VAL A 25 -43.98 -4.10 -15.06
C VAL A 25 -45.11 -3.13 -14.73
N LEU A 26 -45.58 -2.33 -15.70
CA LEU A 26 -46.65 -1.36 -15.50
C LEU A 26 -48.02 -2.00 -15.22
N ARG A 27 -48.25 -3.23 -15.73
CA ARG A 27 -49.46 -4.02 -15.52
C ARG A 27 -49.37 -4.97 -14.31
N SER A 28 -48.16 -5.32 -13.88
CA SER A 28 -47.94 -6.26 -12.78
C SER A 28 -48.49 -5.73 -11.45
N ARG A 29 -49.09 -6.63 -10.66
CA ARG A 29 -49.62 -6.35 -9.32
C ARG A 29 -48.64 -6.69 -8.19
N LYS A 30 -47.46 -7.22 -8.53
CA LYS A 30 -46.42 -7.60 -7.56
C LYS A 30 -45.88 -6.37 -6.82
N PRO A 31 -45.53 -6.48 -5.52
CA PRO A 31 -45.05 -5.35 -4.73
C PRO A 31 -43.78 -4.70 -5.32
N GLU A 32 -42.86 -5.49 -5.88
CA GLU A 32 -41.63 -5.00 -6.51
C GLU A 32 -41.93 -4.15 -7.76
N ALA A 33 -42.92 -4.57 -8.55
CA ALA A 33 -43.36 -3.83 -9.73
C ALA A 33 -44.05 -2.50 -9.36
N LYS A 34 -44.78 -2.46 -8.25
CA LYS A 34 -45.38 -1.21 -7.73
C LYS A 34 -44.31 -0.20 -7.33
N ALA A 35 -43.24 -0.64 -6.65
CA ALA A 35 -42.13 0.23 -6.27
C ALA A 35 -41.44 0.83 -7.50
N PHE A 36 -41.13 0.00 -8.50
CA PHE A 36 -40.52 0.46 -9.75
C PHE A 36 -41.43 1.43 -10.53
N LYS A 37 -42.72 1.09 -10.66
CA LYS A 37 -43.71 1.99 -11.29
C LYS A 37 -43.79 3.34 -10.58
N ARG A 38 -43.80 3.34 -9.24
CA ARG A 38 -43.84 4.56 -8.43
C ARG A 38 -42.60 5.42 -8.67
N TRP A 39 -41.42 4.80 -8.65
CA TRP A 39 -40.15 5.48 -8.93
C TRP A 39 -40.13 6.12 -10.32
N ILE A 40 -40.53 5.39 -11.37
CA ILE A 40 -40.61 5.96 -12.73
C ILE A 40 -41.55 7.17 -12.80
N VAL A 41 -42.75 7.06 -12.23
CA VAL A 41 -43.81 8.07 -12.39
C VAL A 41 -43.55 9.31 -11.54
N HIS A 42 -42.99 9.15 -10.34
CA HIS A 42 -42.79 10.27 -9.41
C HIS A 42 -41.41 10.91 -9.51
N GLU A 43 -40.40 10.18 -9.97
CA GLU A 43 -39.02 10.66 -9.99
C GLU A 43 -38.49 10.81 -11.42
N VAL A 44 -38.45 9.71 -12.17
CA VAL A 44 -37.78 9.65 -13.48
C VAL A 44 -38.48 10.53 -14.52
N ILE A 45 -39.76 10.29 -14.80
CA ILE A 45 -40.50 11.02 -15.84
C ILE A 45 -40.62 12.53 -15.50
N PRO A 46 -40.96 12.93 -14.26
CA PRO A 46 -40.99 14.34 -13.90
C PRO A 46 -39.63 15.01 -14.02
N SER A 47 -38.54 14.32 -13.67
CA SER A 47 -37.18 14.83 -13.86
C SER A 47 -36.91 15.08 -15.35
N ILE A 48 -37.11 14.08 -16.21
CA ILE A 48 -36.88 14.22 -17.66
C ILE A 48 -37.71 15.37 -18.25
N ARG A 49 -38.97 15.53 -17.83
CA ARG A 49 -39.83 16.62 -18.30
C ARG A 49 -39.29 18.01 -17.91
N ARG A 50 -38.67 18.14 -16.74
CA ARG A 50 -38.16 19.43 -16.24
C ARG A 50 -36.76 19.76 -16.75
N THR A 51 -35.85 18.78 -16.81
CA THR A 51 -34.42 18.99 -17.06
C THR A 51 -33.96 18.48 -18.43
N GLY A 52 -34.81 17.74 -19.16
CA GLY A 52 -34.46 17.13 -20.44
C GLY A 52 -33.72 15.78 -20.33
N GLY A 53 -33.45 15.28 -19.12
CA GLY A 53 -32.78 13.99 -18.89
C GLY A 53 -32.86 13.49 -17.44
N TYR A 54 -32.56 12.22 -17.22
CA TYR A 54 -32.47 11.61 -15.87
C TYR A 54 -31.05 11.06 -15.66
N GLY A 55 -30.41 11.41 -14.54
CA GLY A 55 -29.06 10.94 -14.20
C GLY A 55 -27.88 11.71 -14.84
N ALA A 56 -28.13 12.62 -15.78
CA ALA A 56 -27.11 13.55 -16.28
C ALA A 56 -27.11 14.85 -15.45
N PRO A 57 -25.95 15.48 -15.20
CA PRO A 57 -25.91 16.83 -14.64
C PRO A 57 -26.77 17.74 -15.52
N ALA A 58 -27.65 18.53 -14.90
CA ALA A 58 -28.57 19.40 -15.61
C ALA A 58 -27.80 20.18 -16.69
N LEU A 59 -28.19 20.00 -17.94
CA LEU A 59 -27.61 20.78 -19.03
C LEU A 59 -27.85 22.27 -18.71
N PRO A 60 -26.84 23.15 -18.89
CA PRO A 60 -27.00 24.56 -18.61
C PRO A 60 -28.19 25.13 -19.41
N ASN A 61 -28.91 26.07 -18.78
CA ASN A 61 -30.11 26.64 -19.35
C ASN A 61 -29.73 27.46 -20.61
N PHE A 62 -29.86 26.87 -21.80
CA PHE A 62 -29.43 27.49 -23.08
C PHE A 62 -30.15 28.80 -23.43
N ARG A 63 -31.15 29.22 -22.63
CA ARG A 63 -31.81 30.52 -22.76
C ARG A 63 -30.92 31.69 -22.32
N ASN A 64 -29.86 31.44 -21.55
CA ASN A 64 -28.90 32.46 -21.11
C ASN A 64 -27.45 32.07 -21.48
N PRO A 65 -26.94 32.50 -22.64
CA PRO A 65 -25.59 32.12 -23.11
C PRO A 65 -24.46 32.54 -22.14
N ALA A 66 -24.68 33.55 -21.29
CA ALA A 66 -23.68 33.98 -20.29
C ALA A 66 -23.54 33.00 -19.12
N GLU A 67 -24.58 32.25 -18.75
CA GLU A 67 -24.49 31.21 -17.71
C GLU A 67 -23.82 29.95 -18.23
N ALA A 68 -24.09 29.58 -19.49
CA ALA A 68 -23.43 28.45 -20.13
C ALA A 68 -21.91 28.68 -20.28
N ALA A 69 -21.49 29.90 -20.62
CA ALA A 69 -20.07 30.27 -20.68
C ALA A 69 -19.38 30.23 -19.30
N ARG A 70 -20.06 30.67 -18.24
CA ARG A 70 -19.52 30.62 -16.86
C ARG A 70 -19.35 29.19 -16.36
N ALA A 71 -20.34 28.32 -16.57
CA ALA A 71 -20.25 26.91 -16.17
C ALA A 71 -19.13 26.14 -16.89
N TRP A 72 -18.80 26.54 -18.12
CA TRP A 72 -17.65 25.98 -18.85
C TRP A 72 -16.31 26.48 -18.29
N ALA A 73 -16.21 27.78 -17.97
CA ALA A 73 -15.01 28.36 -17.36
C ALA A 73 -14.71 27.74 -15.99
N ASP A 74 -15.71 27.59 -15.12
CA ASP A 74 -15.53 26.98 -13.78
C ASP A 74 -15.05 25.52 -13.87
N LYS A 75 -15.56 24.78 -14.87
CA LYS A 75 -15.18 23.38 -15.10
C LYS A 75 -13.75 23.24 -15.61
N GLU A 76 -13.31 24.15 -16.48
CA GLU A 76 -11.94 24.17 -16.99
C GLU A 76 -10.95 24.55 -15.87
N GLU A 77 -11.30 25.54 -15.04
CA GLU A 77 -10.48 25.94 -13.89
C GLU A 77 -10.31 24.80 -12.87
N GLN A 78 -11.39 24.06 -12.57
CA GLN A 78 -11.31 22.87 -11.71
C GLN A 78 -10.38 21.80 -12.27
N ARG A 79 -10.45 21.54 -13.58
CA ARG A 79 -9.60 20.55 -14.25
C ARG A 79 -8.12 20.95 -14.17
N LEU A 80 -7.80 22.22 -14.39
CA LEU A 80 -6.43 22.74 -14.28
C LEU A 80 -5.90 22.61 -12.84
N LEU A 81 -6.73 22.91 -11.84
CA LEU A 81 -6.39 22.73 -10.42
C LEU A 81 -6.11 21.26 -10.06
N GLU A 82 -6.92 20.33 -10.58
CA GLU A 82 -6.72 18.89 -10.37
C GLU A 82 -5.44 18.38 -11.03
N GLU A 83 -5.15 18.83 -12.25
CA GLU A 83 -3.92 18.47 -12.97
C GLU A 83 -2.68 19.00 -12.25
N GLN A 84 -2.70 20.25 -11.78
CA GLN A 84 -1.62 20.82 -10.97
C GLN A 84 -1.42 20.05 -9.65
N LYS A 85 -2.51 19.68 -8.97
CA LYS A 85 -2.45 18.87 -7.75
C LYS A 85 -1.85 17.48 -8.02
N ARG A 86 -2.21 16.86 -9.14
CA ARG A 86 -1.68 15.55 -9.55
C ARG A 86 -0.19 15.63 -9.84
N LEU A 87 0.25 16.63 -10.59
CA LEU A 87 1.66 16.88 -10.88
C LEU A 87 2.47 17.16 -9.59
N ALA A 88 1.94 17.96 -8.68
CA ALA A 88 2.59 18.24 -7.40
C ALA A 88 2.69 16.99 -6.50
N LEU A 89 1.68 16.11 -6.52
CA LEU A 89 1.71 14.85 -5.80
C LEU A 89 2.73 13.88 -6.41
N GLU A 90 2.79 13.81 -7.73
CA GLU A 90 3.73 12.97 -8.48
C GLU A 90 5.18 13.43 -8.27
N GLN A 91 5.46 14.74 -8.30
CA GLN A 91 6.77 15.30 -7.96
C GLN A 91 7.19 14.94 -6.53
N LYS A 92 6.29 15.06 -5.55
CA LYS A 92 6.55 14.63 -4.16
C LYS A 92 6.81 13.13 -4.04
N MET A 93 6.21 12.30 -4.90
CA MET A 93 6.47 10.86 -4.93
C MET A 93 7.81 10.54 -5.61
N GLU A 94 8.18 11.25 -6.67
CA GLU A 94 9.45 11.07 -7.40
C GLU A 94 10.66 11.42 -6.53
N GLU A 95 10.58 12.47 -5.71
CA GLU A 95 11.61 12.83 -4.72
C GLU A 95 11.78 11.77 -3.62
N VAL A 96 10.73 11.00 -3.34
CA VAL A 96 10.73 9.92 -2.36
C VAL A 96 11.22 8.60 -2.97
N LYS A 97 11.16 8.42 -4.30
CA LYS A 97 11.67 7.22 -4.99
C LYS A 97 13.14 6.89 -4.68
N PRO A 98 14.12 7.82 -4.69
CA PRO A 98 15.49 7.49 -4.29
C PRO A 98 15.63 7.18 -2.78
N LYS A 99 14.63 7.55 -1.96
CA LYS A 99 14.56 7.23 -0.53
C LYS A 99 13.97 5.85 -0.23
N VAL A 100 13.10 5.33 -1.10
CA VAL A 100 12.34 4.06 -0.87
C VAL A 100 12.98 2.86 -1.56
N VAL A 101 13.62 3.04 -2.72
CA VAL A 101 14.21 1.93 -3.51
C VAL A 101 15.32 1.17 -2.76
N PHE A 102 15.95 1.78 -1.75
CA PHE A 102 16.95 1.10 -0.92
C PHE A 102 16.38 0.42 0.33
N ALA A 103 15.21 0.87 0.83
CA ALA A 103 14.58 0.26 2.00
C ALA A 103 13.90 -1.07 1.65
N GLU A 104 13.27 -1.14 0.47
CA GLU A 104 12.58 -2.35 -0.01
C GLU A 104 13.56 -3.47 -0.42
N SER A 105 14.78 -3.13 -0.88
CA SER A 105 15.79 -4.16 -1.22
C SER A 105 16.38 -4.88 0.01
N ILE A 106 16.24 -4.30 1.21
CA ILE A 106 16.66 -4.89 2.49
C ILE A 106 15.52 -5.68 3.16
N GLU A 107 14.24 -5.46 2.77
CA GLU A 107 13.11 -6.26 3.27
C GLU A 107 13.25 -7.77 2.96
N VAL A 108 14.16 -8.16 2.08
CA VAL A 108 14.35 -9.55 1.64
C VAL A 108 15.22 -10.39 2.57
N ALA A 109 15.93 -9.82 3.55
CA ALA A 109 16.60 -10.66 4.55
C ALA A 109 15.61 -11.08 5.66
N LYS A 110 14.70 -12.01 5.34
CA LYS A 110 13.83 -12.71 6.33
C LYS A 110 14.63 -13.46 7.41
N THR A 111 15.96 -13.45 7.33
CA THR A 111 16.88 -14.16 8.20
C THR A 111 17.72 -13.17 9.00
N SER A 112 17.95 -13.49 10.27
CA SER A 112 18.91 -12.77 11.09
C SER A 112 20.34 -13.04 10.60
N ILE A 113 21.19 -12.02 10.63
CA ILE A 113 22.60 -12.10 10.20
C ILE A 113 23.54 -11.89 11.38
N LEU A 114 24.80 -12.31 11.25
CA LEU A 114 25.79 -12.03 12.30
C LEU A 114 26.13 -10.53 12.34
N VAL A 115 26.50 -10.03 13.52
CA VAL A 115 26.95 -8.63 13.70
C VAL A 115 28.13 -8.29 12.76
N GLY A 116 29.03 -9.25 12.52
CA GLY A 116 30.14 -9.05 11.58
C GLY A 116 29.70 -8.94 10.11
N GLU A 117 28.64 -9.65 9.70
CA GLU A 117 28.06 -9.52 8.37
C GLU A 117 27.36 -8.17 8.22
N MET A 118 26.65 -7.74 9.26
CA MET A 118 26.03 -6.42 9.30
C MET A 118 27.05 -5.29 9.09
N ALA A 119 28.24 -5.37 9.68
CA ALA A 119 29.29 -4.37 9.47
C ALA A 119 29.72 -4.27 7.98
N LYS A 120 29.83 -5.42 7.29
CA LYS A 120 30.14 -5.45 5.85
C LYS A 120 29.01 -4.83 5.03
N LEU A 121 27.76 -5.14 5.37
CA LEU A 121 26.59 -4.55 4.72
C LEU A 121 26.53 -3.05 4.91
N ILE A 122 26.80 -2.51 6.11
CA ILE A 122 26.84 -1.06 6.35
C ILE A 122 27.86 -0.39 5.42
N LYS A 123 29.07 -0.94 5.33
CA LYS A 123 30.11 -0.42 4.44
C LYS A 123 29.68 -0.44 2.96
N GLN A 124 29.06 -1.52 2.50
CA GLN A 124 28.58 -1.65 1.12
C GLN A 124 27.40 -0.73 0.81
N ALA A 125 26.46 -0.60 1.74
CA ALA A 125 25.20 0.11 1.56
C ALA A 125 25.31 1.63 1.71
N THR A 126 26.16 2.08 2.63
CA THR A 126 26.24 3.50 3.03
C THR A 126 27.58 4.14 2.64
N GLY A 127 28.58 3.34 2.28
CA GLY A 127 29.95 3.81 2.09
C GLY A 127 30.71 4.10 3.39
N TYR A 128 30.06 4.00 4.56
CA TYR A 128 30.69 4.26 5.84
C TYR A 128 31.72 3.17 6.19
N ASP A 129 33.00 3.54 6.28
CA ASP A 129 34.07 2.59 6.56
C ASP A 129 34.04 2.11 8.02
N ILE A 130 33.31 1.03 8.27
CA ILE A 130 33.25 0.36 9.57
C ILE A 130 33.60 -1.12 9.44
N GLY A 131 34.64 -1.53 10.18
CA GLY A 131 35.04 -2.93 10.29
C GLY A 131 34.27 -3.65 11.40
N GLN A 132 34.30 -4.99 11.41
CA GLN A 132 33.63 -5.81 12.42
C GLN A 132 33.93 -5.36 13.86
N ASN A 133 35.21 -5.23 14.22
CA ASN A 133 35.61 -4.85 15.59
C ASN A 133 35.15 -3.42 15.96
N ARG A 134 35.28 -2.47 15.02
CA ARG A 134 34.78 -1.09 15.19
C ARG A 134 33.26 -1.07 15.37
N PHE A 135 32.53 -1.94 14.67
CA PHE A 135 31.08 -2.04 14.82
C PHE A 135 30.68 -2.62 16.18
N PHE A 136 31.36 -3.66 16.66
CA PHE A 136 31.14 -4.18 18.02
C PHE A 136 31.43 -3.13 19.10
N GLU A 137 32.52 -2.37 18.95
CA GLU A 137 32.85 -1.28 19.85
C GLU A 137 31.80 -0.17 19.82
N TRP A 138 31.36 0.25 18.64
CA TRP A 138 30.29 1.23 18.46
C TRP A 138 28.97 0.76 19.09
N LEU A 139 28.61 -0.52 18.92
CA LEU A 139 27.39 -1.07 19.53
C LEU A 139 27.47 -1.08 21.06
N ARG A 140 28.64 -1.34 21.65
CA ARG A 140 28.85 -1.29 23.10
C ARG A 140 28.82 0.15 23.62
N SER A 141 29.49 1.08 22.94
CA SER A 141 29.54 2.50 23.35
C SER A 141 28.17 3.19 23.28
N ARG A 142 27.31 2.74 22.36
CA ARG A 142 25.94 3.26 22.18
C ARG A 142 24.87 2.47 22.95
N GLY A 143 25.26 1.48 23.74
CA GLY A 143 24.36 0.73 24.62
C GLY A 143 23.47 -0.31 23.93
N TYR A 144 23.81 -0.73 22.70
CA TYR A 144 23.12 -1.83 22.03
C TYR A 144 23.58 -3.20 22.52
N LEU A 145 24.85 -3.30 22.90
CA LEU A 145 25.47 -4.48 23.51
C LEU A 145 26.02 -4.14 24.89
N HIS A 146 26.06 -5.12 25.79
CA HIS A 146 26.75 -4.99 27.07
C HIS A 146 28.26 -4.85 26.87
N LYS A 147 28.86 -3.89 27.58
CA LYS A 147 30.28 -3.52 27.45
C LYS A 147 31.26 -4.47 28.12
N ASP A 148 30.91 -4.95 29.32
CA ASP A 148 31.80 -5.65 30.24
C ASP A 148 31.09 -6.83 30.94
N GLY A 149 31.87 -7.75 31.50
CA GLY A 149 31.40 -8.86 32.32
C GLY A 149 31.03 -10.12 31.53
N SER A 150 30.35 -11.07 32.20
CA SER A 150 29.93 -12.35 31.61
C SER A 150 28.94 -12.21 30.45
N GLN A 151 28.31 -11.04 30.31
CA GLN A 151 27.36 -10.71 29.25
C GLN A 151 27.97 -9.85 28.14
N THR A 152 29.29 -9.68 28.10
CA THR A 152 29.95 -8.90 27.05
C THR A 152 29.51 -9.35 25.66
N ASN A 153 29.20 -8.40 24.79
CA ASN A 153 28.65 -8.64 23.44
C ASN A 153 27.26 -9.29 23.41
N MET A 154 26.56 -9.41 24.54
CA MET A 154 25.13 -9.75 24.53
C MET A 154 24.28 -8.51 24.25
N PRO A 155 23.19 -8.63 23.48
CA PRO A 155 22.23 -7.54 23.29
C PRO A 155 21.66 -7.07 24.63
N THR A 156 21.55 -5.76 24.79
CA THR A 156 20.84 -5.19 25.94
C THR A 156 19.35 -5.46 25.84
N GLN A 157 18.64 -5.42 26.98
CA GLN A 157 17.19 -5.57 27.00
C GLN A 157 16.50 -4.59 26.02
N ARG A 158 16.99 -3.35 25.94
CA ARG A 158 16.53 -2.34 24.96
C ARG A 158 16.62 -2.82 23.51
N SER A 159 17.74 -3.45 23.12
CA SER A 159 17.94 -3.96 21.76
C SER A 159 17.03 -5.14 21.44
N MET A 160 16.76 -5.97 22.43
CA MET A 160 15.86 -7.13 22.33
C MET A 160 14.40 -6.67 22.23
N ASP A 161 13.95 -5.78 23.12
CA ASP A 161 12.57 -5.26 23.15
C ASP A 161 12.24 -4.46 21.87
N ALA A 162 13.21 -3.71 21.34
CA ALA A 162 13.07 -3.03 20.06
C ALA A 162 13.01 -4.00 18.87
N GLY A 163 13.39 -5.27 19.06
CA GLY A 163 13.45 -6.29 18.03
C GLY A 163 14.58 -6.09 17.03
N TRP A 164 15.66 -5.40 17.39
CA TRP A 164 16.82 -5.17 16.52
C TRP A 164 17.82 -6.32 16.54
N MET A 165 17.87 -7.05 17.65
CA MET A 165 18.84 -8.12 17.86
C MET A 165 18.16 -9.34 18.48
N GLU A 166 18.77 -10.50 18.25
CA GLU A 166 18.40 -11.76 18.86
C GLU A 166 19.66 -12.54 19.25
N ILE A 167 19.52 -13.54 20.13
CA ILE A 167 20.62 -14.39 20.57
C ILE A 167 20.47 -15.76 19.92
N LYS A 168 21.50 -16.21 19.21
CA LYS A 168 21.62 -17.60 18.78
C LYS A 168 22.45 -18.36 19.80
N GLU A 169 21.85 -19.38 20.40
CA GLU A 169 22.56 -20.35 21.22
C GLU A 169 23.14 -21.46 20.33
N GLY A 170 24.32 -21.94 20.68
CA GLY A 170 24.98 -23.06 20.04
C GLY A 170 25.82 -23.80 21.06
N THR A 171 26.28 -24.99 20.70
CA THR A 171 27.12 -25.80 21.58
C THR A 171 28.47 -25.99 20.92
N ARG A 172 29.55 -25.70 21.65
CA ARG A 172 30.89 -26.09 21.27
C ARG A 172 31.34 -27.24 22.16
N ILE A 173 31.71 -28.35 21.53
CA ILE A 173 32.26 -29.52 22.21
C ILE A 173 33.78 -29.36 22.17
N GLY A 174 34.40 -29.30 23.35
CA GLY A 174 35.86 -29.28 23.46
C GLY A 174 36.46 -30.65 23.18
N SER A 175 37.77 -30.72 22.92
CA SER A 175 38.49 -31.98 22.70
C SER A 175 38.42 -32.94 23.90
N SER A 176 38.08 -32.44 25.09
CA SER A 176 37.86 -33.20 26.33
C SER A 176 36.43 -33.73 26.50
N GLY A 177 35.52 -33.47 25.56
CA GLY A 177 34.10 -33.85 25.64
C GLY A 177 33.23 -32.90 26.46
N GLU A 178 33.79 -31.86 27.09
CA GLU A 178 33.02 -30.82 27.78
C GLU A 178 32.23 -29.98 26.76
N SER A 179 30.91 -29.89 26.93
CA SER A 179 30.05 -29.06 26.11
C SER A 179 29.90 -27.66 26.74
N ARG A 180 30.26 -26.62 25.97
CA ARG A 180 30.06 -25.23 26.36
C ARG A 180 29.00 -24.59 25.49
N ILE A 181 27.99 -24.00 26.13
CA ILE A 181 26.95 -23.23 25.46
C ILE A 181 27.56 -21.89 25.04
N THR A 182 27.58 -21.64 23.74
CA THR A 182 27.96 -20.36 23.15
C THR A 182 26.71 -19.56 22.82
N ARG A 183 26.71 -18.28 23.18
CA ARG A 183 25.68 -17.33 22.79
C ARG A 183 26.29 -16.32 21.82
N THR A 184 25.61 -16.10 20.70
CA THR A 184 26.08 -15.19 19.66
C THR A 184 24.99 -14.17 19.32
N PRO A 185 25.27 -12.86 19.36
CA PRO A 185 24.31 -11.85 18.92
C PRO A 185 24.12 -11.89 17.40
N LYS A 186 22.87 -11.77 16.96
CA LYS A 186 22.49 -11.61 15.56
C LYS A 186 21.61 -10.38 15.38
N ILE A 187 21.66 -9.79 14.21
CA ILE A 187 20.83 -8.65 13.81
C ILE A 187 19.62 -9.17 13.05
N THR A 188 18.41 -8.84 13.51
CA THR A 188 17.16 -9.20 12.83
C THR A 188 16.98 -8.38 11.54
N GLY A 189 16.07 -8.76 10.65
CA GLY A 189 15.75 -7.94 9.46
C GLY A 189 15.36 -6.50 9.84
N LYS A 190 14.58 -6.33 10.92
CA LYS A 190 14.24 -5.02 11.48
C LYS A 190 15.48 -4.24 11.95
N GLY A 191 16.42 -4.91 12.62
CA GLY A 191 17.70 -4.33 13.02
C GLY A 191 18.57 -3.92 11.85
N GLN A 192 18.59 -4.70 10.76
CA GLN A 192 19.36 -4.39 9.55
C GLN A 192 18.90 -3.07 8.93
N ILE A 193 17.58 -2.91 8.73
CA ILE A 193 16.98 -1.67 8.23
C ILE A 193 17.32 -0.50 9.16
N TYR A 194 17.19 -0.70 10.47
CA TYR A 194 17.47 0.32 11.47
C TYR A 194 18.92 0.83 11.39
N PHE A 195 19.90 -0.07 11.45
CA PHE A 195 21.31 0.32 11.45
C PHE A 195 21.73 0.91 10.10
N ILE A 196 21.27 0.39 8.96
CA ILE A 196 21.58 0.98 7.65
C ILE A 196 21.10 2.43 7.57
N ASN A 197 19.84 2.68 7.95
CA ASN A 197 19.29 4.04 7.95
C ASN A 197 20.01 4.96 8.93
N LEU A 198 20.43 4.44 10.08
CA LEU A 198 21.17 5.20 11.07
C LEU A 198 22.55 5.62 10.54
N PHE A 199 23.30 4.71 9.93
CA PHE A 199 24.62 5.02 9.37
C PHE A 199 24.54 5.86 8.10
N LYS A 200 23.51 5.68 7.27
CA LYS A 200 23.25 6.55 6.12
C LYS A 200 23.07 8.01 6.55
N LYS A 201 22.26 8.25 7.58
CA LYS A 201 22.10 9.59 8.16
C LYS A 201 23.41 10.18 8.68
N MET A 202 24.32 9.36 9.22
CA MET A 202 25.63 9.83 9.70
C MET A 202 26.59 10.20 8.57
N VAL A 203 26.41 9.65 7.36
CA VAL A 203 27.20 10.03 6.17
C VAL A 203 26.63 11.28 5.52
N GLU A 204 25.30 11.44 5.53
CA GLU A 204 24.60 12.59 4.95
C GLU A 204 24.64 13.84 5.84
N SER A 205 24.97 13.71 7.13
CA SER A 205 25.12 14.82 8.10
C SER A 205 26.56 15.31 8.15
#